data_AF-A0A661R431-F1
#
_entry.id   AF-A0A661R431-F1
#
_cell.length_a   1.000
_cell.length_b   1.000
_cell.length_c   1.000
_cell.angle_alpha   90.00
_cell.angle_beta   90.00
_cell.angle_gamma   90.00
#
_symmetry.space_group_name_H-M   'P 1'
#
loop_
_entity.id
_entity.type
_entity.pdbx_description
1 polymer ?
#
loop_
_entity_poly.entity_id
_entity_poly.type
_entity_poly.pdbx_seq_one_letter_code
_entity_poly.pdbx_strand_id
1 'polypeptide(L)'
;MRPSLDETSALLSLEDFKKIFASSFCLRHIALHGWGEPLLNPQLFQMVKYAESQGISTEVTTNATLLQTNTERIFASGLSNIVFGIHNKENLPVIMPQIGELIAQRSMERSRKPKAYIDIVIYHGNQNHIADIIEAAAEV
;
A
#
# COMPACT_ATOMS: atom_id res chain seq x y z
N MET A 1 13.67 18.60 -3.32
CA MET A 1 14.39 17.33 -3.56
C MET A 1 15.41 17.16 -2.45
N ARG A 2 15.46 16.00 -1.76
CA ARG A 2 16.38 15.81 -0.62
C ARG A 2 17.77 15.48 -1.15
N PRO A 3 18.79 16.33 -0.93
CA PRO A 3 20.11 16.17 -1.55
C PRO A 3 20.92 14.95 -1.08
N SER A 4 20.46 14.28 -0.02
CA SER A 4 21.21 13.24 0.71
C SER A 4 20.78 11.81 0.38
N LEU A 5 19.89 11.62 -0.61
CA LEU A 5 19.47 10.29 -1.06
C LEU A 5 20.19 9.98 -2.36
N ASP A 6 21.06 8.97 -2.33
CA ASP A 6 21.67 8.42 -3.53
C ASP A 6 20.61 7.62 -4.30
N GLU A 7 20.16 8.16 -5.43
CA GLU A 7 19.07 7.60 -6.24
C GLU A 7 19.44 6.23 -6.87
N THR A 8 20.72 5.85 -6.85
CA THR A 8 21.20 4.61 -7.47
C THR A 8 21.02 3.35 -6.61
N SER A 9 20.71 3.47 -5.30
CA SER A 9 20.47 2.32 -4.41
C SER A 9 19.08 2.32 -3.74
N ALA A 10 18.08 2.90 -4.40
CA ALA A 10 16.88 3.43 -3.73
C ALA A 10 15.78 2.43 -3.33
N LEU A 11 15.94 1.12 -3.58
CA LEU A 11 14.92 0.12 -3.27
C LEU A 11 15.41 -0.92 -2.26
N LEU A 12 14.60 -1.20 -1.24
CA LEU A 12 14.85 -2.28 -0.29
C LEU A 12 14.85 -3.62 -1.03
N SER A 13 15.91 -4.41 -0.87
CA SER A 13 15.98 -5.77 -1.41
C SER A 13 15.30 -6.78 -0.49
N LEU A 14 14.84 -7.91 -1.04
CA LEU A 14 14.30 -9.01 -0.23
C LEU A 14 15.34 -9.56 0.76
N GLU A 15 16.61 -9.58 0.34
CA GLU A 15 17.71 -10.07 1.17
C GLU A 15 17.87 -9.19 2.42
N ASP A 16 17.93 -7.86 2.23
CA ASP A 16 18.08 -6.93 3.33
C ASP A 16 16.83 -6.85 4.19
N PHE A 17 15.65 -6.96 3.59
CA PHE A 17 14.40 -7.14 4.33
C PHE A 17 14.47 -8.35 5.28
N LYS A 18 14.95 -9.50 4.80
CA LYS A 18 15.11 -10.71 5.64
C LYS A 18 16.15 -10.52 6.74
N LYS A 19 17.26 -9.81 6.47
CA LYS A 19 18.26 -9.47 7.49
C LYS A 19 17.65 -8.62 8.61
N ILE A 20 16.89 -7.58 8.26
CA ILE A 20 16.18 -6.71 9.22
C ILE A 20 15.12 -7.51 9.99
N PHE A 21 14.36 -8.35 9.30
CA PHE A 21 13.36 -9.21 9.92
C PHE A 21 13.98 -10.14 10.97
N ALA A 22 15.11 -10.79 10.62
CA ALA A 22 15.79 -11.73 11.51
C ALA A 22 16.43 -11.06 12.74
N SER A 23 16.85 -9.79 12.64
CA SER A 23 17.41 -9.04 13.76
C SER A 23 16.36 -8.38 14.66
N SER A 24 15.09 -8.41 14.26
CA SER A 24 13.99 -7.78 14.99
C SER A 24 13.35 -8.73 15.99
N PHE A 25 13.23 -8.31 17.25
CA PHE A 25 12.60 -9.10 18.30
C PHE A 25 11.12 -8.73 18.47
N CYS A 26 10.24 -9.71 18.67
CA CYS A 26 8.80 -9.51 18.92
C CYS A 26 8.05 -8.69 17.86
N LEU A 27 8.39 -8.83 16.57
CA LEU A 27 7.59 -8.25 15.49
C LEU A 27 6.15 -8.80 15.53
N ARG A 28 5.18 -7.91 15.35
CA ARG A 28 3.75 -8.26 15.21
C ARG A 28 3.13 -7.73 13.93
N HIS A 29 3.70 -6.63 13.43
CA HIS A 29 3.18 -5.89 12.30
C HIS A 29 4.33 -5.21 11.55
N ILE A 30 4.27 -5.20 10.22
CA ILE A 30 5.22 -4.51 9.36
C ILE A 30 4.43 -3.62 8.40
N ALA A 31 4.61 -2.31 8.52
CA ALA A 31 4.06 -1.34 7.58
C ALA A 31 5.13 -0.95 6.56
N LEU A 32 4.88 -1.26 5.29
CA LEU A 32 5.71 -0.94 4.14
C LEU A 32 5.17 0.34 3.50
N HIS A 33 5.78 1.46 3.87
CA HIS A 33 5.47 2.80 3.42
C HIS A 33 6.77 3.60 3.33
N GLY A 34 6.69 4.85 2.87
CA GLY A 34 7.83 5.75 2.95
C GLY A 34 7.85 6.78 1.83
N TRP A 35 9.07 7.21 1.50
CA TRP A 35 9.34 8.20 0.48
C TRP A 35 9.35 7.52 -0.89
N GLY A 36 8.20 7.49 -1.55
CA GLY A 36 8.02 6.87 -2.87
C GLY A 36 6.77 6.02 -2.94
N GLU A 37 6.64 5.25 -4.02
CA GLU A 37 5.53 4.33 -4.24
C GLU A 37 6.01 2.87 -4.05
N PRO A 38 5.60 2.18 -2.96
CA PRO A 38 6.05 0.81 -2.69
C PRO A 38 5.75 -0.17 -3.83
N LEU A 39 4.65 0.02 -4.57
CA LEU A 39 4.28 -0.85 -5.70
C LEU A 39 5.27 -0.79 -6.87
N LEU A 40 6.22 0.16 -6.88
CA LEU A 40 7.34 0.18 -7.82
C LEU A 40 8.46 -0.81 -7.47
N ASN A 41 8.51 -1.32 -6.22
CA ASN A 41 9.52 -2.28 -5.82
C ASN A 41 9.15 -3.69 -6.34
N PRO A 42 9.92 -4.28 -7.27
CA PRO A 42 9.60 -5.58 -7.86
C PRO A 42 9.64 -6.74 -6.84
N GLN A 43 10.33 -6.56 -5.70
CA GLN A 43 10.45 -7.56 -4.65
C GLN A 43 9.45 -7.36 -3.50
N LEU A 44 8.62 -6.32 -3.54
CA LEU A 44 7.65 -6.00 -2.47
C LEU A 44 6.82 -7.21 -2.06
N PHE A 45 6.16 -7.86 -3.02
CA PHE A 45 5.24 -8.97 -2.74
C PHE A 45 5.95 -10.22 -2.21
N GLN A 46 7.25 -10.38 -2.51
CA GLN A 46 8.05 -11.45 -1.93
C GLN A 46 8.34 -11.17 -0.45
N MET A 47 8.56 -9.90 -0.08
CA MET A 47 8.73 -9.48 1.33
C MET A 47 7.43 -9.65 2.11
N VAL A 48 6.31 -9.20 1.54
CA VAL A 48 4.97 -9.36 2.12
C VAL A 48 4.68 -10.83 2.38
N LYS A 49 4.82 -11.67 1.35
CA LYS A 49 4.58 -13.12 1.46
C LYS A 49 5.49 -13.78 2.49
N TYR A 50 6.76 -13.36 2.56
CA TYR A 50 7.68 -13.87 3.56
C TYR A 50 7.21 -13.55 4.97
N ALA A 51 6.90 -12.28 5.28
CA ALA A 51 6.45 -11.87 6.61
C ALA A 51 5.11 -12.52 7.00
N GLU A 52 4.12 -12.53 6.11
CA GLU A 52 2.82 -13.17 6.35
C GLU A 52 2.96 -14.67 6.60
N SER A 53 3.88 -15.36 5.91
CA SER A 53 4.15 -16.79 6.14
C SER A 53 4.71 -17.10 7.54
N GLN A 54 5.31 -16.10 8.19
CA GLN A 54 5.82 -16.20 9.56
C GLN A 54 4.77 -15.76 10.60
N GLY A 55 3.52 -15.52 10.17
CA GLY A 55 2.45 -15.05 11.03
C GLY A 55 2.53 -13.56 11.38
N ILE A 56 3.39 -12.79 10.70
CA ILE A 56 3.52 -11.35 10.90
C ILE A 56 2.63 -10.62 9.91
N SER A 57 1.67 -9.85 10.42
CA SER A 57 0.78 -9.07 9.58
C SER A 57 1.51 -7.95 8.86
N THR A 58 1.13 -7.68 7.62
CA THR A 58 1.74 -6.66 6.77
C THR A 58 0.74 -5.63 6.29
N GLU A 59 1.21 -4.40 6.13
CA GLU A 59 0.47 -3.28 5.58
C GLU A 59 1.29 -2.62 4.47
N VAL A 60 0.65 -2.26 3.37
CA VAL A 60 1.27 -1.45 2.30
C VAL A 60 0.48 -0.15 2.15
N THR A 61 1.16 0.99 2.24
CA THR A 61 0.57 2.29 1.90
C THR A 61 0.97 2.69 0.49
N THR A 62 0.00 2.98 -0.37
CA THR A 62 0.19 3.27 -1.80
C THR A 62 -0.63 4.49 -2.22
N ASN A 63 -0.16 5.20 -3.26
CA ASN A 63 -0.90 6.27 -3.91
C ASN A 63 -2.02 5.75 -4.84
N ALA A 64 -2.22 4.43 -4.90
CA ALA A 64 -3.27 3.74 -5.65
C ALA A 64 -3.18 3.83 -7.19
N THR A 65 -2.14 4.45 -7.76
CA THR A 65 -2.01 4.62 -9.22
C THR A 65 -1.58 3.35 -9.96
N LEU A 66 -1.01 2.37 -9.25
CA LEU A 66 -0.47 1.13 -9.81
C LEU A 66 -1.25 -0.11 -9.36
N LEU A 67 -2.47 0.04 -8.83
CA LEU A 67 -3.24 -1.10 -8.32
C LEU A 67 -3.54 -2.09 -9.44
N GLN A 68 -4.06 -1.63 -10.58
CA GLN A 68 -4.51 -2.49 -11.67
C GLN A 68 -3.43 -3.50 -12.13
N THR A 69 -2.17 -3.06 -12.24
CA THR A 69 -1.05 -3.91 -12.69
C THR A 69 -0.49 -4.82 -11.58
N ASN A 70 -0.96 -4.64 -10.34
CA ASN A 70 -0.47 -5.32 -9.16
C ASN A 70 -1.55 -6.10 -8.40
N THR A 71 -2.83 -6.00 -8.76
CA THR A 71 -3.95 -6.61 -8.03
C THR A 71 -3.73 -8.10 -7.76
N GLU A 72 -3.40 -8.90 -8.79
CA GLU A 72 -3.12 -10.34 -8.60
C GLU A 72 -1.96 -10.59 -7.63
N ARG A 73 -0.90 -9.77 -7.69
CA ARG A 73 0.26 -9.90 -6.81
C ARG A 73 -0.07 -9.50 -5.37
N ILE A 74 -0.94 -8.51 -5.18
CA ILE A 74 -1.47 -8.10 -3.87
C ILE A 74 -2.17 -9.29 -3.22
N PHE A 75 -3.13 -9.93 -3.89
CA PHE A 75 -3.85 -11.09 -3.33
C PHE A 75 -2.93 -12.30 -3.12
N ALA A 76 -2.10 -12.64 -4.12
CA ALA A 76 -1.19 -13.79 -4.06
C ALA A 76 -0.12 -13.67 -2.96
N SER A 77 0.20 -12.45 -2.52
CA SER A 77 1.15 -12.20 -1.43
C SER A 77 0.58 -12.49 -0.04
N GLY A 78 -0.75 -12.52 0.11
CA GLY A 78 -1.41 -12.66 1.41
C GLY A 78 -1.46 -11.38 2.25
N LEU A 79 -1.21 -10.22 1.64
CA LEU A 79 -1.21 -8.90 2.29
C LEU A 79 -2.39 -8.73 3.26
N SER A 80 -2.10 -8.38 4.52
CA SER A 80 -3.16 -8.19 5.52
C SER A 80 -3.94 -6.90 5.31
N ASN A 81 -3.23 -5.79 5.08
CA ASN A 81 -3.82 -4.47 4.96
C ASN A 81 -3.26 -3.69 3.76
N ILE A 82 -4.11 -2.92 3.09
CA ILE A 82 -3.73 -1.95 2.07
C ILE A 82 -4.30 -0.59 2.42
N VAL A 83 -3.46 0.43 2.36
CA VAL A 83 -3.78 1.80 2.71
C VAL A 83 -3.66 2.67 1.47
N PHE A 84 -4.69 3.45 1.16
CA PHE A 84 -4.68 4.38 0.05
C PHE A 84 -4.38 5.78 0.57
N GLY A 85 -3.16 6.26 0.32
CA GLY A 85 -2.75 7.62 0.66
C GLY A 85 -3.31 8.61 -0.36
N ILE A 86 -4.42 9.27 -0.01
CA ILE A 86 -5.12 10.19 -0.91
C ILE A 86 -5.09 11.60 -0.29
N HIS A 87 -4.50 12.54 -1.02
CA HIS A 87 -4.25 13.89 -0.49
C HIS A 87 -4.98 14.99 -1.26
N ASN A 88 -5.45 14.69 -2.47
CA ASN A 88 -6.07 15.65 -3.37
C ASN A 88 -7.22 14.98 -4.13
N LYS A 89 -8.20 15.77 -4.57
CA LYS A 89 -9.40 15.24 -5.23
C LYS A 89 -9.21 15.03 -6.72
N GLU A 90 -8.26 15.75 -7.30
CA GLU A 90 -7.96 15.77 -8.73
C GLU A 90 -7.56 14.38 -9.24
N ASN A 91 -6.96 13.55 -8.38
CA ASN A 91 -6.57 12.19 -8.73
C ASN A 91 -7.69 11.16 -8.53
N LEU A 92 -8.79 11.48 -7.83
CA LEU A 92 -9.87 10.53 -7.54
C LEU A 92 -10.42 9.84 -8.81
N PRO A 93 -10.67 10.55 -9.94
CA PRO A 93 -11.17 9.90 -11.15
C PRO A 93 -10.22 8.82 -11.70
N VAL A 94 -8.93 8.90 -11.41
CA VAL A 94 -7.91 7.94 -11.87
C VAL A 94 -7.78 6.75 -10.90
N ILE A 95 -7.83 7.00 -9.59
CA ILE A 95 -7.56 5.96 -8.58
C ILE A 95 -8.80 5.22 -8.12
N MET A 96 -9.97 5.87 -8.09
CA MET A 96 -11.22 5.25 -7.60
C MET A 96 -11.65 4.04 -8.43
N PRO A 97 -11.58 4.04 -9.78
CA PRO A 97 -11.86 2.85 -10.56
C PRO A 97 -10.94 1.67 -10.20
N GLN A 98 -9.65 1.94 -9.98
CA GLN A 98 -8.69 0.88 -9.63
C GLN A 98 -8.92 0.32 -8.22
N ILE A 99 -9.29 1.18 -7.27
CA ILE A 99 -9.72 0.76 -5.93
C ILE A 99 -10.97 -0.12 -6.07
N GLY A 100 -11.97 0.32 -6.83
CA GLY A 100 -13.20 -0.45 -7.10
C GLY A 100 -12.92 -1.82 -7.70
N GLU A 101 -12.02 -1.92 -8.69
CA GLU A 101 -11.58 -3.19 -9.27
C GLU A 101 -10.95 -4.13 -8.23
N LEU A 102 -10.08 -3.59 -7.37
CA LEU A 102 -9.45 -4.36 -6.29
C LEU A 102 -10.49 -4.87 -5.27
N ILE A 103 -11.46 -4.04 -4.90
CA ILE A 103 -12.54 -4.43 -3.97
C ILE A 103 -13.48 -5.46 -4.60
N ALA A 104 -13.81 -5.30 -5.89
CA ALA A 104 -14.59 -6.26 -6.65
C ALA A 104 -13.89 -7.63 -6.71
N GLN A 105 -12.58 -7.65 -7.02
CA GLN A 105 -11.79 -8.88 -7.02
C GLN A 105 -11.77 -9.54 -5.63
N ARG A 106 -11.59 -8.76 -4.54
CA ARG A 106 -11.66 -9.28 -3.16
C ARG A 106 -12.99 -10.00 -2.89
N SER A 107 -14.09 -9.40 -3.35
CA SER A 107 -15.44 -9.95 -3.21
C SER A 107 -15.62 -11.24 -4.00
N MET A 108 -15.16 -11.26 -5.26
CA MET A 108 -15.20 -12.45 -6.13
C MET A 108 -14.42 -13.63 -5.54
N GLU A 109 -13.24 -13.37 -5.00
CA GLU A 109 -12.41 -14.38 -4.32
C GLU A 109 -12.94 -14.78 -2.94
N ARG A 110 -14.02 -14.13 -2.45
CA ARG A 110 -14.55 -14.27 -1.08
C ARG A 110 -13.47 -14.07 -0.01
N SER A 111 -12.48 -13.25 -0.33
CA SER A 111 -11.33 -13.00 0.54
C SER A 111 -11.68 -11.94 1.59
N ARG A 112 -11.18 -12.12 2.81
CA ARG A 112 -11.23 -11.11 3.87
C ARG A 112 -10.01 -10.17 3.86
N LYS A 113 -9.05 -10.42 2.98
CA LYS A 113 -7.77 -9.71 2.87
C LYS A 113 -7.49 -9.25 1.43
N PRO A 114 -6.78 -8.12 1.23
CA PRO A 114 -6.39 -7.18 2.28
C PRO A 114 -7.60 -6.40 2.81
N LYS A 115 -7.56 -6.01 4.09
CA LYS A 115 -8.43 -4.92 4.59
C LYS A 115 -7.99 -3.63 3.90
N ALA A 116 -8.94 -2.82 3.48
CA ALA A 116 -8.69 -1.60 2.73
C ALA A 116 -9.19 -0.38 3.50
N TYR A 117 -8.38 0.67 3.55
CA TYR A 117 -8.75 1.95 4.18
C TYR A 117 -8.00 3.10 3.50
N ILE A 118 -8.52 4.30 3.70
CA ILE A 118 -7.94 5.53 3.16
C ILE A 118 -7.19 6.23 4.30
N ASP A 119 -6.01 6.74 3.97
CA ASP A 119 -5.22 7.64 4.81
C ASP A 119 -5.17 9.02 4.17
N ILE A 120 -5.51 10.04 4.96
CA ILE A 120 -5.56 11.44 4.54
C ILE A 120 -4.69 12.26 5.49
N VAL A 121 -3.55 12.73 5.00
CA VAL A 121 -2.79 13.75 5.69
C VAL A 121 -3.51 15.10 5.53
N ILE A 122 -3.95 15.67 6.65
CA ILE A 122 -4.66 16.95 6.66
C ILE A 122 -3.65 18.10 6.78
N TYR A 123 -3.70 19.04 5.85
CA TYR A 123 -2.92 20.28 5.86
C TYR A 123 -3.73 21.43 5.29
N HIS A 124 -3.27 22.67 5.48
CA HIS A 124 -4.03 23.87 5.10
C HIS A 124 -4.56 23.85 3.65
N GLY A 125 -3.78 23.30 2.72
CA GLY A 125 -4.10 23.27 1.29
C GLY A 125 -5.10 22.20 0.85
N ASN A 126 -5.50 21.24 1.70
CA ASN A 126 -6.43 20.18 1.29
C ASN A 126 -7.67 20.04 2.16
N GLN A 127 -7.90 20.94 3.11
CA GLN A 127 -9.05 20.87 4.03
C GLN A 127 -10.40 20.81 3.28
N ASN A 128 -10.53 21.59 2.20
CA ASN A 128 -11.75 21.63 1.39
C ASN A 128 -11.97 20.38 0.53
N HIS A 129 -10.97 19.49 0.42
CA HIS A 129 -11.04 18.29 -0.42
C HIS A 129 -11.41 17.04 0.39
N ILE A 130 -11.39 17.12 1.73
CA ILE A 130 -11.62 15.97 2.61
C ILE A 130 -13.03 15.40 2.41
N ALA A 131 -14.04 16.26 2.29
CA ALA A 131 -15.42 15.83 2.06
C ALA A 131 -15.54 15.05 0.72
N ASP A 132 -14.98 15.60 -0.36
CA ASP A 132 -14.95 14.95 -1.67
C ASP A 132 -14.30 13.55 -1.62
N ILE A 133 -13.21 13.40 -0.85
CA ILE A 133 -12.52 12.11 -0.68
C ILE A 133 -13.37 11.12 0.11
N ILE A 134 -14.04 11.58 1.19
CA ILE A 134 -14.93 10.72 2.00
C ILE A 134 -16.14 10.26 1.17
N GLU A 135 -16.74 11.16 0.39
CA GLU A 135 -17.87 10.84 -0.47
C GLU A 135 -17.48 9.79 -1.51
N ALA A 136 -16.36 9.99 -2.22
CA ALA A 136 -15.85 9.01 -3.17
C ALA A 136 -15.59 7.63 -2.53
N ALA A 137 -15.04 7.61 -1.32
CA ALA A 137 -14.76 6.37 -0.58
C ALA A 137 -16.02 5.55 -0.26
N ALA A 138 -17.16 6.21 -0.09
CA ALA A 138 -18.41 5.55 0.25
C ALA A 138 -19.08 4.85 -0.96
N GLU A 139 -18.59 5.10 -2.17
CA GLU A 139 -19.15 4.55 -3.42
C GLU A 139 -18.56 3.19 -3.81
N VAL A 140 -17.53 2.71 -3.11
CA VAL A 140 -16.75 1.48 -3.44
C VAL A 140 -16.77 0.39 -2.38
#